data_AF-A0A1C6KI05-F1
#
_entry.id   AF-A0A1C6KI05-F1
#
_cell.length_a   1.000
_cell.length_b   1.000
_cell.length_c   1.000
_cell.angle_alpha   90.00
_cell.angle_beta   90.00
_cell.angle_gamma   90.00
#
_symmetry.space_group_name_H-M   'P 1'
#
loop_
_entity.id
_entity.type
_entity.pdbx_description
1 polymer ?
#
loop_
_entity_poly.entity_id
_entity_poly.type
_entity_poly.pdbx_seq_one_letter_code
_entity_poly.pdbx_strand_id
1 'polypeptide(L)' 'MSIFEYDKEEEERKLRKAEYEAGVADGFNDGINTAKKDTAITLTELHMPIEQIALALKVDVETVKEWLRSTGK' A
#
# COMPACT_ATOMS: atom_id res chain seq x y z
N MET A 1 14.36 -39.26 -28.38
CA MET A 1 13.52 -38.09 -28.72
C MET A 1 12.08 -38.48 -28.53
N SER A 2 11.21 -37.81 -27.78
CA SER A 2 11.31 -36.69 -26.84
C SER A 2 10.07 -36.84 -25.95
N ILE A 3 10.22 -36.88 -24.61
CA ILE A 3 9.06 -36.97 -23.70
C ILE A 3 8.97 -35.82 -22.69
N PHE A 4 10.00 -35.01 -22.50
CA PHE A 4 9.89 -33.86 -21.60
C PHE A 4 10.83 -32.75 -22.09
N GLU A 5 10.46 -32.09 -23.18
CA GLU A 5 10.81 -30.67 -23.32
C GLU A 5 9.83 -29.93 -22.41
N TYR A 6 10.11 -30.00 -21.10
CA TYR A 6 9.46 -29.15 -20.13
C TYR A 6 9.97 -27.75 -20.43
N ASP A 7 9.08 -26.99 -21.06
CA ASP A 7 9.27 -25.63 -21.55
C ASP A 7 9.64 -24.74 -20.36
N LYS A 8 10.93 -24.68 -20.05
CA LYS A 8 11.52 -23.89 -18.94
C LYS A 8 11.08 -22.43 -19.02
N GLU A 9 10.73 -21.95 -20.21
CA GLU A 9 10.15 -20.63 -20.46
C GLU A 9 8.74 -20.44 -19.86
N GLU A 10 7.92 -21.49 -19.75
CA GLU A 10 6.56 -21.38 -19.22
C GLU A 10 6.53 -21.16 -17.69
N GLU A 11 7.48 -21.77 -16.94
CA GLU A 11 7.66 -21.49 -15.51
C GLU A 11 8.25 -20.09 -15.26
N GLU A 12 9.22 -19.66 -16.07
CA GLU A 12 9.78 -18.31 -15.94
C GLU A 12 8.76 -17.22 -16.33
N ARG A 13 7.86 -17.47 -17.29
CA ARG A 13 6.73 -16.56 -17.57
C ARG A 13 5.73 -16.48 -16.43
N LYS A 14 5.45 -17.59 -15.76
CA LYS A 14 4.56 -17.63 -14.58
C LYS A 14 5.18 -16.84 -13.43
N LEU A 15 6.48 -17.03 -13.16
CA LEU A 15 7.19 -16.32 -12.11
C LEU A 15 7.21 -14.79 -12.37
N ARG A 16 7.52 -14.38 -13.61
CA ARG A 16 7.57 -12.96 -14.01
C ARG A 16 6.21 -12.27 -13.98
N LYS A 17 5.10 -13.01 -14.17
CA LYS A 17 3.73 -12.47 -14.05
C LYS A 17 3.31 -12.27 -12.59
N ALA A 18 3.68 -13.20 -11.71
CA ALA A 18 3.42 -13.09 -10.28
C ALA A 18 4.18 -11.91 -9.64
N GLU A 19 5.43 -11.68 -10.02
CA GLU A 19 6.21 -10.52 -9.55
C GLU A 19 5.62 -9.19 -10.03
N TYR A 20 5.13 -9.13 -11.27
CA TYR A 20 4.46 -7.94 -11.80
C TYR A 20 3.13 -7.68 -11.08
N GLU A 21 2.31 -8.71 -10.86
CA GLU A 21 1.05 -8.59 -10.13
C GLU A 21 1.29 -8.23 -8.65
N ALA A 22 2.33 -8.76 -8.01
CA ALA A 22 2.75 -8.37 -6.67
C ALA A 22 3.24 -6.92 -6.62
N GLY A 23 4.07 -6.48 -7.57
CA GLY A 23 4.54 -5.09 -7.65
C GLY A 23 3.42 -4.07 -7.92
N VAL A 24 2.40 -4.46 -8.69
CA VAL A 24 1.20 -3.63 -8.92
C VAL A 24 0.35 -3.54 -7.66
N ALA A 25 0.18 -4.64 -6.92
CA ALA A 25 -0.56 -4.65 -5.65
C ALA A 25 0.17 -3.86 -4.56
N ASP A 26 1.49 -3.97 -4.48
CA ASP A 26 2.32 -3.25 -3.51
C ASP A 26 2.28 -1.74 -3.80
N GLY A 27 2.46 -1.33 -5.07
CA GLY A 27 2.36 0.08 -5.46
C GLY A 27 0.97 0.69 -5.27
N PHE A 28 -0.10 -0.09 -5.44
CA PHE A 28 -1.47 0.37 -5.17
C PHE A 28 -1.72 0.55 -3.66
N ASN A 29 -1.25 -0.39 -2.84
CA ASN A 29 -1.35 -0.29 -1.39
C ASN A 29 -0.52 0.87 -0.83
N ASP A 30 0.70 1.07 -1.34
CA ASP A 30 1.57 2.18 -0.93
C ASP A 30 0.97 3.54 -1.34
N GLY A 31 0.37 3.61 -2.53
CA GLY A 31 -0.36 4.79 -3.00
C GLY A 31 -1.59 5.12 -2.15
N ILE A 32 -2.40 4.11 -1.77
CA ILE A 32 -3.54 4.31 -0.86
C ILE A 32 -3.06 4.78 0.51
N ASN A 33 -1.99 4.18 1.04
CA ASN A 33 -1.47 4.53 2.35
C ASN A 33 -0.92 5.97 2.37
N THR A 34 -0.22 6.35 1.31
CA THR A 34 0.27 7.72 1.10
C THR A 34 -0.88 8.72 0.99
N ALA A 35 -1.92 8.43 0.21
CA ALA A 35 -3.08 9.32 0.08
C ALA A 35 -3.86 9.47 1.41
N LYS A 36 -4.01 8.38 2.17
CA LYS A 36 -4.63 8.43 3.51
C LYS A 36 -3.79 9.22 4.50
N LYS A 37 -2.47 9.09 4.46
CA LYS A 37 -1.54 9.87 5.28
C LYS A 37 -1.65 11.37 4.97
N ASP A 38 -1.64 11.74 3.70
CA ASP A 38 -1.79 13.14 3.25
C ASP A 38 -3.16 13.72 3.67
N THR A 39 -4.22 12.93 3.50
CA THR A 39 -5.57 13.29 3.98
C THR A 39 -5.61 13.45 5.50
N ALA A 40 -4.93 12.59 6.26
CA ALA A 40 -4.89 12.69 7.71
C ALA A 40 -4.16 13.97 8.18
N ILE A 41 -3.09 14.36 7.49
CA ILE A 41 -2.33 15.58 7.78
C ILE A 41 -3.21 16.80 7.52
N THR A 42 -3.82 16.90 6.33
CA THR A 42 -4.70 18.03 5.97
C THR A 42 -5.90 18.16 6.91
N LEU A 43 -6.53 17.04 7.29
CA LEU A 43 -7.61 17.05 8.28
C LEU A 43 -7.13 17.51 9.65
N THR A 44 -5.90 17.14 10.05
CA THR A 44 -5.30 17.61 11.31
C THR A 44 -4.99 19.11 11.25
N GLU A 45 -4.51 19.64 10.12
CA GLU A 45 -4.32 21.08 9.90
C GLU A 45 -5.65 21.87 9.98
N LEU A 46 -6.75 21.25 9.57
CA LEU A 46 -8.11 21.78 9.76
C LEU A 46 -8.63 21.68 11.20
N HIS A 47 -7.77 21.31 12.17
CA HIS A 47 -8.09 21.14 13.59
C HIS A 47 -9.16 20.08 13.85
N MET A 48 -9.33 19.11 12.95
CA MET A 48 -10.17 17.94 13.23
C MET A 48 -9.52 17.08 14.32
N PRO A 49 -10.30 16.54 15.26
CA PRO A 49 -9.76 15.62 16.26
C PRO A 49 -9.33 14.30 15.62
N ILE A 50 -8.21 13.75 16.08
CA ILE A 50 -7.58 12.53 15.54
C ILE A 50 -8.56 11.35 15.52
N GLU A 51 -9.46 11.26 16.50
CA GLU A 51 -10.50 10.21 16.58
C GLU A 51 -11.48 10.26 15.39
N GLN A 52 -11.86 11.46 14.94
CA GLN A 52 -12.74 11.64 13.78
C GLN A 52 -12.01 11.36 12.48
N ILE A 53 -10.71 11.71 12.41
CA ILE A 53 -9.85 11.42 11.26
C ILE A 53 -9.69 9.90 11.10
N ALA A 54 -9.40 9.19 12.19
CA ALA A 54 -9.30 7.74 12.23
C ALA A 54 -10.61 7.07 11.75
N LEU A 55 -11.76 7.56 12.24
CA LEU A 55 -13.08 7.10 11.81
C LEU A 55 -13.32 7.35 10.30
N ALA A 56 -13.01 8.54 9.81
CA ALA A 56 -13.22 8.94 8.41
C ALA A 56 -12.34 8.11 7.44
N LEU A 57 -11.10 7.84 7.82
CA LEU A 57 -10.13 7.08 7.02
C LEU A 57 -10.24 5.56 7.22
N LYS A 58 -11.06 5.13 8.20
CA LYS A 58 -11.21 3.74 8.66
C LYS A 58 -9.86 3.11 8.99
N VAL A 59 -9.05 3.84 9.74
CA VAL A 59 -7.75 3.40 10.25
C VAL A 59 -7.70 3.60 11.75
N ASP A 60 -6.73 2.97 12.40
CA ASP A 60 -6.59 3.12 13.84
C ASP A 60 -6.08 4.52 14.21
N VAL A 61 -6.47 4.99 15.40
CA VAL A 61 -5.97 6.25 15.97
C VAL A 61 -4.45 6.20 16.14
N GLU A 62 -3.89 5.03 16.48
CA GLU A 62 -2.45 4.84 16.56
C GLU A 62 -1.76 5.06 15.20
N THR A 63 -2.35 4.54 14.12
CA THR A 63 -1.85 4.72 12.76
C THR A 63 -1.82 6.20 12.37
N VAL A 64 -2.88 6.96 12.69
CA VAL A 64 -2.91 8.41 12.43
C VAL A 64 -1.83 9.15 13.24
N LYS A 65 -1.63 8.77 14.50
CA LYS A 65 -0.56 9.34 15.34
C LYS A 65 0.84 9.05 14.78
N GLU A 66 1.09 7.83 14.31
CA GLU A 66 2.36 7.46 13.67
C GLU A 66 2.60 8.27 12.40
N TRP A 67 1.58 8.47 11.57
CA TRP A 67 1.67 9.31 10.39
C TRP A 67 2.02 10.75 10.74
N LEU A 68 1.35 11.35 11.72
CA LEU A 68 1.65 12.70 12.18
C LEU A 68 3.07 12.82 12.75
N ARG A 69 3.53 11.82 13.52
CA ARG A 69 4.92 11.75 14.03
C ARG A 69 5.96 11.61 12.91
N SER A 70 5.65 10.80 11.89
CA SER A 70 6.52 10.57 10.73
C SER A 70 6.59 11.79 9.79
N THR A 71 5.59 12.67 9.82
CA THR A 71 5.53 13.88 8.97
C THR A 71 6.14 15.10 9.65
N GLY A 72 6.95 14.89 10.69
CA GLY A 72 7.50 15.90 11.60
C GLY A 72 7.73 17.28 10.99
N LYS A 73 6.85 18.21 11.37
CA LYS A 73 7.27 19.50 11.93
C LYS A 73 7.47 19.34 13.43
#